data_AF-D7DBU5-F1
#
_entry.id   AF-D7DBU5-F1
#
_cell.length_a   1.000
_cell.length_b   1.000
_cell.length_c   1.000
_cell.angle_alpha   90.00
_cell.angle_beta   90.00
_cell.angle_gamma   90.00
#
_symmetry.space_group_name_H-M   'P 1'
#
loop_
_entity.id
_entity.type
_entity.pdbx_description
1 polymer ?
#
loop_
_entity_poly.entity_id
_entity_poly.type
_entity_poly.pdbx_seq_one_letter_code
_entity_poly.pdbx_strand_id
1 'polypeptide(L)'
;MSTDDELLRILEKIASRIVEKEKKKEEYRSRVEFSVLSTDSPHGIYVYDKEKDKWVLVKKENGPFKPDKDGFHIVYFDNVKCPACKIYDLSWYPYVRLVGSTLENTYFYIVYCDWFAQECDSEAARNSFKHYDIRASPTTLLLYVENGEVKDQKKVEGAKTLDKLASIIDEFIRRNKKKQ
;
A
#
# COMPACT_ATOMS: atom_id res chain seq x y z
N MET A 1 -43.68 -6.69 -28.37
CA MET A 1 -42.77 -6.38 -27.25
C MET A 1 -43.61 -5.70 -26.20
N SER A 2 -43.64 -6.23 -24.98
CA SER A 2 -44.48 -5.66 -23.92
C SER A 2 -43.83 -4.38 -23.38
N THR A 3 -44.63 -3.48 -22.86
CA THR A 3 -44.18 -2.25 -22.18
C THR A 3 -43.18 -2.56 -21.05
N ASP A 4 -43.29 -3.75 -20.44
CA ASP A 4 -42.41 -4.21 -19.37
C ASP A 4 -40.99 -4.56 -19.87
N ASP A 5 -40.88 -5.10 -21.09
CA ASP A 5 -39.57 -5.39 -21.72
C ASP A 5 -38.80 -4.11 -22.03
N GLU A 6 -39.51 -3.03 -22.36
CA GLU A 6 -38.93 -1.73 -22.65
C GLU A 6 -38.45 -1.02 -21.36
N LEU A 7 -39.26 -1.12 -20.30
CA LEU A 7 -38.91 -0.65 -18.96
C LEU A 7 -37.66 -1.34 -18.41
N LEU A 8 -37.55 -2.66 -18.54
CA LEU A 8 -36.37 -3.42 -18.10
C LEU A 8 -35.09 -2.95 -18.79
N ARG A 9 -35.13 -2.75 -20.11
CA ARG A 9 -33.98 -2.27 -20.89
C ARG A 9 -33.53 -0.87 -20.48
N ILE A 10 -34.47 -0.01 -20.10
CA ILE A 10 -34.18 1.33 -19.61
C ILE A 10 -33.49 1.25 -18.24
N LEU A 11 -34.00 0.41 -17.33
CA LEU A 11 -33.42 0.20 -16.00
C LEU A 11 -31.99 -0.37 -16.09
N GLU A 12 -31.74 -1.36 -16.93
CA GLU A 12 -30.41 -1.92 -17.15
C GLU A 12 -29.41 -0.86 -17.64
N LYS A 13 -29.80 -0.04 -18.63
CA LYS A 13 -28.96 1.06 -19.13
C LYS A 13 -28.64 2.10 -18.08
N ILE A 14 -29.60 2.43 -17.20
CA ILE A 14 -29.39 3.36 -16.09
C ILE A 14 -28.42 2.74 -15.06
N ALA A 15 -28.64 1.49 -14.68
CA ALA A 15 -27.79 0.78 -13.74
C ALA A 15 -26.33 0.68 -14.24
N SER A 16 -26.11 0.28 -15.51
CA SER A 16 -24.78 0.22 -16.09
C SER A 16 -24.07 1.58 -16.10
N ARG A 17 -24.79 2.67 -16.42
CA ARG A 17 -24.24 4.03 -16.39
C ARG A 17 -23.88 4.49 -14.99
N ILE A 18 -24.67 4.12 -13.98
CA ILE A 18 -24.36 4.42 -12.57
C ILE A 18 -23.09 3.68 -12.17
N VAL A 19 -22.98 2.38 -12.47
CA VAL A 19 -21.80 1.56 -12.17
C VAL A 19 -20.55 2.10 -12.87
N GLU A 20 -20.63 2.45 -14.14
CA GLU A 20 -19.50 3.05 -14.88
C GLU A 20 -19.09 4.40 -14.32
N LYS A 21 -20.05 5.22 -13.90
CA LYS A 21 -19.79 6.54 -13.30
C LYS A 21 -19.14 6.40 -11.93
N GLU A 22 -19.56 5.43 -11.13
CA GLU A 22 -18.93 5.11 -9.84
C GLU A 22 -17.50 4.62 -10.04
N LYS A 23 -17.26 3.67 -10.98
CA LYS A 23 -15.93 3.19 -11.34
C LYS A 23 -14.99 4.33 -11.78
N LYS A 24 -15.45 5.22 -12.67
CA LYS A 24 -14.66 6.37 -13.11
C LYS A 24 -14.40 7.38 -11.98
N LYS A 25 -15.33 7.54 -11.04
CA LYS A 25 -15.17 8.44 -9.89
C LYS A 25 -14.20 7.87 -8.85
N GLU A 26 -14.16 6.55 -8.71
CA GLU A 26 -13.18 5.82 -7.91
C GLU A 26 -11.78 5.88 -8.56
N GLU A 27 -11.70 5.69 -9.88
CA GLU A 27 -10.47 5.82 -10.67
C GLU A 27 -9.91 7.26 -10.72
N TYR A 28 -10.78 8.27 -10.67
CA TYR A 28 -10.36 9.67 -10.59
C TYR A 28 -9.93 10.08 -9.17
N ARG A 29 -10.53 9.48 -8.13
CA ARG A 29 -10.07 9.60 -6.73
C ARG A 29 -8.79 8.82 -6.47
N SER A 30 -8.44 7.83 -7.29
CA SER A 30 -7.25 6.98 -7.14
C SER A 30 -5.96 7.54 -7.74
N ARG A 31 -5.89 8.84 -8.07
CA ARG A 31 -4.65 9.48 -8.53
C ARG A 31 -4.29 10.70 -7.70
N VAL A 32 -4.45 10.60 -6.38
CA VAL A 32 -3.80 11.55 -5.49
C VAL A 32 -2.35 11.12 -5.33
N GLU A 33 -1.46 11.95 -5.85
CA GLU A 33 -0.01 11.72 -5.89
C GLU A 33 0.71 12.60 -4.87
N PHE A 34 1.68 12.05 -4.15
CA PHE A 34 2.41 12.74 -3.09
C PHE A 34 3.90 12.51 -3.23
N SER A 35 4.74 13.51 -2.95
CA SER A 35 6.18 13.27 -2.79
C SER A 35 6.49 12.59 -1.45
N VAL A 36 5.75 13.01 -0.42
CA VAL A 36 5.85 12.56 0.98
C VAL A 36 4.43 12.65 1.55
N LEU A 37 3.99 11.66 2.34
CA LEU A 37 2.69 11.73 3.01
C LEU A 37 2.78 12.66 4.22
N SER A 38 1.77 13.49 4.40
CA SER A 38 1.65 14.44 5.52
C SER A 38 0.39 14.15 6.34
N THR A 39 0.20 14.89 7.43
CA THR A 39 -0.99 14.80 8.30
C THR A 39 -2.31 14.96 7.55
N ASP A 40 -2.30 15.63 6.39
CA ASP A 40 -3.49 15.87 5.57
C ASP A 40 -3.67 14.81 4.46
N SER A 41 -2.72 13.88 4.32
CA SER A 41 -2.83 12.77 3.37
C SER A 41 -3.96 11.83 3.79
N PRO A 42 -4.83 11.40 2.87
CA PRO A 42 -5.89 10.44 3.20
C PRO A 42 -5.33 9.14 3.78
N HIS A 43 -6.02 8.50 4.71
CA HIS A 43 -5.65 7.13 5.08
C HIS A 43 -5.86 6.19 3.90
N GLY A 44 -5.04 5.15 3.81
CA GLY A 44 -5.02 4.28 2.64
C GLY A 44 -3.78 3.45 2.49
N ILE A 45 -3.76 2.71 1.41
CA ILE A 45 -2.59 2.00 0.92
C ILE A 45 -2.04 2.79 -0.26
N TYR A 46 -0.77 3.13 -0.16
CA TYR A 46 -0.02 3.85 -1.17
C TYR A 46 1.00 2.92 -1.80
N VAL A 47 1.21 3.05 -3.11
CA VAL A 47 2.33 2.42 -3.82
C VAL A 47 3.29 3.50 -4.29
N TYR A 48 4.58 3.23 -4.27
CA TYR A 48 5.58 4.11 -4.86
C TYR A 48 5.68 3.87 -6.37
N ASP A 49 5.38 4.91 -7.15
CA ASP A 49 5.60 4.99 -8.59
C ASP A 49 7.02 5.50 -8.85
N LYS A 50 7.89 4.60 -9.31
CA LYS A 50 9.31 4.88 -9.59
C LYS A 50 9.51 5.83 -10.76
N GLU A 51 8.63 5.81 -11.75
CA GLU A 51 8.75 6.65 -12.95
C GLU A 51 8.43 8.11 -12.62
N LYS A 52 7.47 8.32 -11.72
CA LYS A 52 7.04 9.67 -11.32
C LYS A 52 7.74 10.21 -10.08
N ASP A 53 8.44 9.38 -9.32
CA ASP A 53 8.96 9.71 -7.98
C ASP A 53 7.83 10.19 -7.06
N LYS A 54 6.72 9.42 -7.02
CA LYS A 54 5.50 9.74 -6.25
C LYS A 54 4.91 8.53 -5.55
N TRP A 55 4.28 8.79 -4.41
CA TRP A 55 3.37 7.88 -3.73
C TRP A 55 1.96 8.10 -4.26
N VAL A 56 1.35 7.02 -4.75
CA VAL A 56 0.01 7.04 -5.34
C VAL A 56 -0.94 6.30 -4.41
N LEU A 57 -2.04 6.95 -4.01
CA LEU A 57 -3.10 6.31 -3.25
C LEU A 57 -3.82 5.27 -4.13
N VAL A 58 -3.62 3.99 -3.86
CA VAL A 58 -4.18 2.90 -4.69
C VAL A 58 -5.40 2.24 -4.07
N LYS A 59 -5.61 2.36 -2.75
CA LYS A 59 -6.71 1.68 -2.09
C LYS A 59 -7.12 2.33 -0.77
N LYS A 60 -8.43 2.61 -0.63
CA LYS A 60 -9.07 3.05 0.62
C LYS A 60 -10.01 2.01 1.21
N GLU A 61 -10.79 1.35 0.36
CA GLU A 61 -11.80 0.38 0.77
C GLU A 61 -11.44 -1.06 0.37
N ASN A 62 -12.24 -2.03 0.82
CA ASN A 62 -12.22 -3.43 0.41
C ASN A 62 -11.02 -4.27 0.89
N GLY A 63 -11.03 -4.75 2.15
CA GLY A 63 -10.10 -5.78 2.62
C GLY A 63 -8.61 -5.35 2.69
N PRO A 64 -7.74 -6.18 3.31
CA PRO A 64 -6.37 -5.79 3.60
C PRO A 64 -5.50 -5.63 2.35
N PHE A 65 -4.31 -5.05 2.53
CA PHE A 65 -3.20 -5.14 1.60
C PHE A 65 -2.89 -6.61 1.35
N LYS A 66 -2.75 -6.95 0.07
CA LYS A 66 -2.21 -8.23 -0.40
C LYS A 66 -1.34 -7.92 -1.61
N PRO A 67 -0.14 -8.50 -1.70
CA PRO A 67 0.68 -8.35 -2.89
C PRO A 67 -0.03 -8.99 -4.09
N ASP A 68 0.01 -8.31 -5.23
CA ASP A 68 -0.64 -8.70 -6.48
C ASP A 68 0.35 -9.17 -7.56
N LYS A 69 1.65 -9.16 -7.24
CA LYS A 69 2.76 -9.51 -8.14
C LYS A 69 3.76 -10.40 -7.42
N ASP A 70 4.45 -11.24 -8.18
CA ASP A 70 5.64 -11.92 -7.69
C ASP A 70 6.77 -10.90 -7.47
N GLY A 71 7.65 -11.20 -6.51
CA GLY A 71 8.78 -10.35 -6.13
C GLY A 71 8.80 -9.95 -4.66
N PHE A 72 9.57 -8.90 -4.38
CA PHE A 72 9.78 -8.39 -3.03
C PHE A 72 8.83 -7.22 -2.75
N HIS A 73 8.06 -7.32 -1.68
CA HIS A 73 7.15 -6.25 -1.25
C HIS A 73 7.59 -5.70 0.08
N ILE A 74 7.94 -4.43 0.11
CA ILE A 74 8.45 -3.71 1.28
C ILE A 74 7.37 -2.73 1.73
N VAL A 75 6.70 -3.05 2.83
CA VAL A 75 5.49 -2.35 3.28
C VAL A 75 5.77 -1.62 4.59
N TYR A 76 5.65 -0.31 4.57
CA TYR A 76 5.77 0.53 5.76
C TYR A 76 4.40 0.80 6.38
N PHE A 77 4.19 0.37 7.61
CA PHE A 77 3.03 0.72 8.43
C PHE A 77 3.32 2.01 9.22
N ASP A 78 2.79 3.13 8.71
CA ASP A 78 2.96 4.48 9.25
C ASP A 78 1.66 4.94 9.93
N ASN A 79 1.82 5.66 11.03
CA ASN A 79 0.73 6.31 11.74
C ASN A 79 1.01 7.82 11.86
N VAL A 80 0.04 8.66 11.50
CA VAL A 80 0.16 10.12 11.55
C VAL A 80 0.58 10.58 12.95
N LYS A 81 -0.09 10.06 13.99
CA LYS A 81 0.10 10.48 15.39
C LYS A 81 1.32 9.84 16.07
N CYS A 82 2.12 9.07 15.35
CA CYS A 82 3.28 8.34 15.88
C CYS A 82 4.59 9.14 15.69
N PRO A 83 5.20 9.68 16.78
CA PRO A 83 6.42 10.47 16.66
C PRO A 83 7.61 9.67 16.11
N ALA A 84 7.73 8.39 16.50
CA ALA A 84 8.77 7.49 15.99
C ALA A 84 8.65 7.25 14.48
N CYS A 85 7.43 7.32 13.94
CA CYS A 85 7.16 7.18 12.52
C CYS A 85 7.66 8.42 11.76
N LYS A 86 7.42 9.63 12.31
CA LYS A 86 7.94 10.88 11.73
C LYS A 86 9.48 10.93 11.72
N ILE A 87 10.13 10.34 12.73
CA ILE A 87 11.59 10.15 12.72
C ILE A 87 12.01 9.16 11.63
N TYR A 88 11.27 8.05 11.49
CA TYR A 88 11.57 7.03 10.50
C TYR A 88 11.37 7.50 9.05
N ASP A 89 10.43 8.42 8.81
CA ASP A 89 10.20 9.07 7.52
C ASP A 89 11.50 9.70 6.96
N LEU A 90 12.39 10.23 7.82
CA LEU A 90 13.69 10.78 7.45
C LEU A 90 14.64 9.74 6.83
N SER A 91 14.42 8.45 7.09
CA SER A 91 15.18 7.35 6.50
C SER A 91 14.40 6.64 5.40
N TRP A 92 13.09 6.42 5.59
CA TRP A 92 12.23 5.70 4.67
C TRP A 92 12.17 6.37 3.30
N TYR A 93 11.77 7.65 3.23
CA TYR A 93 11.59 8.32 1.93
C TYR A 93 12.90 8.42 1.14
N PRO A 94 14.05 8.84 1.74
CA PRO A 94 15.32 8.82 1.02
C PRO A 94 15.75 7.42 0.60
N TYR A 95 15.55 6.40 1.43
CA TYR A 95 15.88 5.02 1.07
C TYR A 95 15.11 4.56 -0.18
N VAL A 96 13.78 4.74 -0.20
CA VAL A 96 12.95 4.32 -1.33
C VAL A 96 13.36 5.05 -2.62
N ARG A 97 13.63 6.35 -2.53
CA ARG A 97 14.01 7.19 -3.68
C ARG A 97 15.40 6.89 -4.23
N LEU A 98 16.41 6.76 -3.34
CA LEU A 98 17.82 6.65 -3.72
C LEU A 98 18.28 5.21 -3.95
N VAL A 99 17.75 4.26 -3.17
CA VAL A 99 18.17 2.85 -3.19
C VAL A 99 17.04 1.98 -3.73
N GLY A 100 15.83 2.09 -3.20
CA GLY A 100 14.69 1.26 -3.59
C GLY A 100 14.32 1.38 -5.08
N SER A 101 14.52 2.55 -5.67
CA SER A 101 14.29 2.80 -7.10
C SER A 101 15.18 1.93 -8.00
N THR A 102 16.38 1.55 -7.56
CA THR A 102 17.32 0.71 -8.33
C THR A 102 17.09 -0.79 -8.14
N LEU A 103 16.30 -1.19 -7.14
CA LEU A 103 16.01 -2.60 -6.86
C LEU A 103 15.00 -3.16 -7.87
N GLU A 104 15.45 -4.16 -8.63
CA GLU A 104 14.59 -4.93 -9.53
C GLU A 104 13.59 -5.81 -8.79
N ASN A 105 12.42 -6.03 -9.40
CA ASN A 105 11.33 -6.85 -8.87
C ASN A 105 10.99 -6.55 -7.39
N THR A 106 11.08 -5.27 -7.01
CA THR A 106 10.87 -4.80 -5.65
C THR A 106 9.90 -3.62 -5.65
N TYR A 107 8.85 -3.75 -4.85
CA TYR A 107 7.70 -2.86 -4.76
C TYR A 107 7.61 -2.29 -3.36
N PHE A 108 7.33 -0.98 -3.27
CA PHE A 108 7.27 -0.25 -2.01
C PHE A 108 5.87 0.26 -1.75
N TYR A 109 5.40 0.07 -0.53
CA TYR A 109 4.07 0.46 -0.11
C TYR A 109 4.10 1.20 1.23
N ILE A 110 3.13 2.07 1.44
CA ILE A 110 2.80 2.62 2.76
C ILE A 110 1.37 2.26 3.10
N VAL A 111 1.15 1.66 4.25
CA VAL A 111 -0.16 1.54 4.89
C VAL A 111 -0.27 2.67 5.90
N TYR A 112 -1.15 3.62 5.62
CA TYR A 112 -1.24 4.90 6.31
C TYR A 112 -2.55 5.04 7.06
N CYS A 113 -2.49 5.28 8.38
CA CYS A 113 -3.63 5.58 9.26
C CYS A 113 -3.25 6.70 10.26
N ASP A 114 -4.20 7.20 11.06
CA ASP A 114 -3.90 8.14 12.13
C ASP A 114 -3.25 7.44 13.33
N TRP A 115 -3.89 6.36 13.79
CA TRP A 115 -3.44 5.53 14.91
C TRP A 115 -3.92 4.08 14.79
N PHE A 116 -3.12 3.27 14.08
CA PHE A 116 -3.34 1.85 13.83
C PHE A 116 -4.75 1.56 13.28
N ALA A 117 -5.36 0.46 13.73
CA ALA A 117 -6.71 0.06 13.34
C ALA A 117 -7.83 0.79 14.12
N GLN A 118 -7.48 1.54 15.17
CA GLN A 118 -8.45 2.19 16.06
C GLN A 118 -8.91 3.52 15.47
N GLU A 119 -7.99 4.31 14.94
CA GLU A 119 -8.28 5.60 14.30
C GLU A 119 -7.80 5.54 12.85
N CYS A 120 -8.67 5.03 11.99
CA CYS A 120 -8.41 4.94 10.56
C CYS A 120 -9.71 4.94 9.76
N ASP A 121 -9.84 5.94 8.88
CA ASP A 121 -11.00 6.13 7.98
C ASP A 121 -10.89 5.32 6.67
N SER A 122 -9.80 4.57 6.51
CA SER A 122 -9.60 3.61 5.41
C SER A 122 -9.83 2.19 5.90
N GLU A 123 -10.85 1.52 5.37
CA GLU A 123 -11.12 0.11 5.68
C GLU A 123 -9.95 -0.78 5.28
N ALA A 124 -9.35 -0.51 4.12
CA ALA A 124 -8.23 -1.30 3.61
C ALA A 124 -7.00 -1.19 4.50
N ALA A 125 -6.63 0.03 4.90
CA ALA A 125 -5.47 0.24 5.77
C ALA A 125 -5.71 -0.36 7.16
N ARG A 126 -6.88 -0.10 7.77
CA ARG A 126 -7.30 -0.71 9.05
C ARG A 126 -7.23 -2.23 9.01
N ASN A 127 -7.76 -2.85 7.96
CA ASN A 127 -7.75 -4.31 7.81
C ASN A 127 -6.33 -4.83 7.58
N SER A 128 -5.44 -4.05 6.97
CA SER A 128 -4.03 -4.42 6.81
C SER A 128 -3.31 -4.51 8.16
N PHE A 129 -3.49 -3.51 9.03
CA PHE A 129 -2.95 -3.56 10.40
C PHE A 129 -3.41 -4.80 11.15
N LYS A 130 -4.70 -5.15 11.05
CA LYS A 130 -5.27 -6.36 11.67
C LYS A 130 -4.76 -7.65 11.04
N HIS A 131 -4.78 -7.74 9.72
CA HIS A 131 -4.42 -8.95 8.97
C HIS A 131 -2.97 -9.37 9.23
N TYR A 132 -2.06 -8.39 9.24
CA TYR A 132 -0.65 -8.64 9.51
C TYR A 132 -0.29 -8.56 10.99
N ASP A 133 -1.25 -8.42 11.91
CA ASP A 133 -1.02 -8.31 13.36
C ASP A 133 0.08 -7.29 13.71
N ILE A 134 -0.08 -6.07 13.22
CA ILE A 134 0.86 -4.96 13.45
C ILE A 134 0.43 -4.22 14.72
N ARG A 135 1.22 -4.37 15.79
CA ARG A 135 0.93 -3.82 17.12
C ARG A 135 1.86 -2.68 17.53
N ALA A 136 2.89 -2.42 16.73
CA ALA A 136 3.86 -1.34 16.93
C ALA A 136 4.09 -0.60 15.62
N SER A 137 4.30 0.71 15.71
CA SER A 137 4.67 1.56 14.57
C SER A 137 5.88 2.44 14.94
N PRO A 138 6.80 2.69 14.00
CA PRO A 138 6.78 2.19 12.64
C PRO A 138 7.10 0.69 12.57
N THR A 139 6.47 -0.02 11.63
CA THR A 139 6.87 -1.40 11.29
C THR A 139 7.07 -1.51 9.79
N THR A 140 8.19 -2.09 9.37
CA THR A 140 8.42 -2.48 7.97
C THR A 140 8.21 -3.97 7.83
N LEU A 141 7.22 -4.35 7.03
CA LEU A 141 6.94 -5.74 6.66
C LEU A 141 7.62 -6.03 5.32
N LEU A 142 8.45 -7.06 5.30
CA LEU A 142 9.12 -7.56 4.11
C LEU A 142 8.43 -8.85 3.70
N LEU A 143 7.96 -8.94 2.45
CA LEU A 143 7.35 -10.13 1.88
C LEU A 143 8.12 -10.56 0.64
N TYR A 144 8.29 -11.86 0.48
CA TYR A 144 8.72 -12.47 -0.77
C TYR A 144 7.57 -13.30 -1.35
N VAL A 145 7.18 -13.00 -2.57
CA VAL A 145 6.05 -13.61 -3.27
C VAL A 145 6.56 -14.32 -4.52
N GLU A 146 6.11 -15.56 -4.69
CA GLU A 146 6.47 -16.41 -5.83
C GLU A 146 5.27 -17.28 -6.20
N ASN A 147 4.90 -17.30 -7.48
CA ASN A 147 3.71 -17.98 -7.99
C ASN A 147 2.41 -17.52 -7.28
N GLY A 148 2.31 -16.23 -6.98
CA GLY A 148 1.16 -15.62 -6.31
C GLY A 148 1.04 -15.93 -4.81
N GLU A 149 2.01 -16.62 -4.21
CA GLU A 149 2.00 -17.01 -2.80
C GLU A 149 3.14 -16.35 -2.02
N VAL A 150 2.86 -15.93 -0.78
CA VAL A 150 3.89 -15.43 0.14
C VAL A 150 4.75 -16.61 0.63
N LYS A 151 6.00 -16.68 0.16
CA LYS A 151 6.96 -17.74 0.53
C LYS A 151 7.80 -17.40 1.75
N ASP A 152 8.02 -16.11 2.02
CA ASP A 152 8.79 -15.64 3.18
C ASP A 152 8.25 -14.28 3.65
N GLN A 153 8.29 -14.06 4.96
CA GLN A 153 7.89 -12.78 5.55
C GLN A 153 8.76 -12.42 6.77
N LYS A 154 9.02 -11.13 6.96
CA LYS A 154 9.75 -10.59 8.11
C LYS A 154 9.14 -9.27 8.57
N LYS A 155 8.85 -9.13 9.86
CA LYS A 155 8.48 -7.85 10.48
C LYS A 155 9.72 -7.19 11.08
N VAL A 156 9.88 -5.89 10.85
CA VAL A 156 10.98 -5.08 11.37
C VAL A 156 10.36 -3.90 12.11
N GLU A 157 10.36 -4.00 13.44
CA GLU A 157 9.73 -3.00 14.31
C GLU A 157 10.70 -1.86 14.67
N GLY A 158 10.12 -0.68 14.86
CA GLY A 158 10.80 0.54 15.28
C GLY A 158 11.57 1.21 14.15
N ALA A 159 11.87 2.50 14.36
CA ALA A 159 12.60 3.29 13.39
C ALA A 159 13.97 2.67 13.10
N LYS A 160 14.38 2.70 11.83
CA LYS A 160 15.73 2.33 11.38
C LYS A 160 16.36 3.52 10.68
N THR A 161 17.65 3.69 10.88
CA THR A 161 18.45 4.57 10.04
C THR A 161 18.51 4.01 8.62
N LEU A 162 18.84 4.87 7.65
CA LEU A 162 18.91 4.51 6.23
C LEU A 162 19.84 3.30 5.98
N ASP A 163 21.04 3.30 6.56
CA ASP A 163 22.02 2.21 6.44
C ASP A 163 21.50 0.90 7.02
N LYS A 164 20.81 0.97 8.17
CA LYS A 164 20.26 -0.21 8.82
C LYS A 164 19.08 -0.77 8.04
N LEU A 165 18.22 0.09 7.51
CA LEU A 165 17.10 -0.30 6.65
C LEU A 165 17.61 -0.98 5.37
N ALA A 166 18.60 -0.39 4.71
CA ALA A 166 19.23 -0.94 3.51
C ALA A 166 19.81 -2.33 3.78
N SER A 167 20.63 -2.46 4.83
CA SER A 167 21.23 -3.74 5.21
C SER A 167 20.19 -4.83 5.47
N ILE A 168 19.08 -4.49 6.15
CA ILE A 168 18.01 -5.44 6.46
C ILE A 168 17.29 -5.92 5.19
N ILE A 169 16.99 -5.00 4.27
CA ILE A 169 16.28 -5.32 3.02
C ILE A 169 17.20 -6.11 2.09
N ASP A 170 18.47 -5.71 1.94
CA ASP A 170 19.44 -6.42 1.12
C ASP A 170 19.67 -7.85 1.62
N GLU A 171 19.75 -8.05 2.93
CA GLU A 171 19.86 -9.37 3.53
C GLU A 171 18.62 -10.23 3.21
N PHE A 172 17.43 -9.66 3.35
CA PHE A 172 16.17 -10.34 3.05
C PHE A 172 16.07 -10.76 1.58
N ILE A 173 16.43 -9.86 0.65
CA ILE A 173 16.45 -10.11 -0.79
C ILE A 173 17.47 -11.21 -1.11
N ARG A 174 18.73 -11.05 -0.65
CA ARG A 174 19.81 -12.00 -0.92
C ARG A 174 19.49 -13.40 -0.41
N ARG A 175 18.91 -13.52 0.79
CA ARG A 175 18.53 -14.81 1.37
C ARG A 175 17.51 -15.54 0.51
N ASN A 176 16.55 -14.82 -0.09
CA ASN A 176 15.48 -15.44 -0.87
C ASN A 176 15.85 -15.66 -2.33
N LYS A 177 16.72 -14.83 -2.93
CA LYS A 177 17.30 -15.12 -4.25
C LYS A 177 18.16 -16.40 -4.26
N LYS A 178 18.76 -16.77 -3.13
CA LYS A 178 19.55 -18.01 -2.99
C LYS A 178 18.71 -19.29 -2.88
N LYS A 179 17.40 -19.17 -2.67
CA LYS A 179 16.48 -20.31 -2.54
C LYS A 179 15.82 -20.69 -3.87
N GLN A 180 15.93 -19.83 -4.88
CA GLN A 180 15.60 -20.11 -6.28
C GLN A 180 16.73 -20.93 -6.91
#